data_AF-Q10BU2-F1
#
_entry.id   AF-Q10BU2-F1
#
_cell.length_a   1.000
_cell.length_b   1.000
_cell.length_c   1.000
_cell.angle_alpha   90.00
_cell.angle_beta   90.00
_cell.angle_gamma   90.00
#
_symmetry.space_group_name_H-M   'P 1'
#
loop_
_entity.id
_entity.type
_entity.pdbx_description
1 polymer ?
#
loop_
_entity_poly.entity_id
_entity_poly.type
_entity_poly.pdbx_seq_one_letter_code
_entity_poly.pdbx_strand_id
1 'polypeptide(L)'
;MSSSSSMECTGNMSAAPLLVLTVAVLAVLASTCAADPEPIQDFCVAVPRAGGEASPAYPGFPCKPASAVVSDDFFFAGLAAAGSTDNPFGASLKPGNVEAFPALNTLGVAINRVDLAPGGVNPLHSHPRAAELVHVITGRMLVGFVSTAGKYYSKVVGEGETFAIPRGLMHFQYNPGNASARAMTVFNSQLPGVVPAATALFGADPEIPDAVLAKSFQVDAEIIKLLKSKFKK
;
A
#
# COMPACT_ATOMS: atom_id res chain seq x y z
N MET A 1 -50.11 42.42 -54.49
CA MET A 1 -49.42 42.43 -53.18
C MET A 1 -49.77 41.13 -52.47
N SER A 2 -48.90 40.13 -52.53
CA SER A 2 -49.00 38.93 -51.70
C SER A 2 -47.60 38.65 -51.20
N SER A 3 -47.35 39.00 -49.94
CA SER A 3 -46.06 38.80 -49.27
C SER A 3 -46.01 37.39 -48.72
N SER A 4 -45.15 36.56 -49.29
CA SER A 4 -44.71 35.29 -48.71
C SER A 4 -43.84 35.59 -47.48
N SER A 5 -44.34 35.25 -46.30
CA SER A 5 -43.55 35.29 -45.06
C SER A 5 -42.98 33.89 -44.81
N SER A 6 -41.67 33.74 -44.98
CA SER A 6 -40.91 32.55 -44.61
C SER A 6 -40.69 32.53 -43.10
N MET A 7 -41.28 31.54 -42.42
CA MET A 7 -40.97 31.23 -41.02
C MET A 7 -39.58 30.60 -40.94
N GLU A 8 -38.60 31.37 -40.45
CA GLU A 8 -37.32 30.84 -39.98
C GLU A 8 -37.55 30.09 -38.67
N CYS A 9 -37.38 28.76 -38.69
CA CYS A 9 -37.28 27.96 -37.47
C CYS A 9 -35.92 28.21 -36.81
N THR A 10 -35.85 29.19 -35.92
CA THR A 10 -34.78 29.28 -34.92
C THR A 10 -35.01 28.17 -33.89
N GLY A 11 -34.42 27.00 -34.16
CA GLY A 11 -34.38 25.89 -33.21
C GLY A 11 -33.65 26.32 -31.95
N ASN A 12 -34.41 26.58 -30.88
CA ASN A 12 -33.88 26.89 -29.57
C ASN A 12 -33.19 25.61 -29.05
N MET A 13 -31.87 25.49 -29.24
CA MET A 13 -31.08 24.42 -28.64
C MET A 13 -31.26 24.51 -27.12
N SER A 14 -32.01 23.55 -26.57
CA SER A 14 -32.22 23.43 -25.12
C SER A 14 -30.86 23.45 -24.42
N ALA A 15 -30.70 24.27 -23.38
CA ALA A 15 -29.46 24.36 -22.59
C ALA A 15 -29.22 23.11 -21.72
N ALA A 16 -30.23 22.25 -21.54
CA ALA A 16 -30.20 21.10 -20.67
C ALA A 16 -29.17 20.01 -21.07
N PRO A 17 -29.02 19.60 -22.35
CA PRO A 17 -28.04 18.59 -22.76
C PRO A 17 -26.60 19.07 -22.57
N LEU A 18 -26.35 20.37 -22.81
CA LEU A 18 -25.02 20.95 -22.63
C LEU A 18 -24.65 20.99 -21.14
N LEU A 19 -25.57 21.40 -20.26
CA LEU A 19 -25.34 21.40 -18.81
C LEU A 19 -25.07 20.00 -18.25
N VAL A 20 -25.84 18.99 -18.69
CA VAL A 20 -25.64 17.58 -18.29
C VAL A 20 -24.28 17.07 -18.76
N LEU A 21 -23.87 17.39 -20.00
CA LEU A 21 -22.56 17.00 -20.51
C LEU A 21 -21.42 17.64 -19.71
N THR A 22 -21.51 18.93 -19.38
CA THR A 22 -20.50 19.63 -18.58
C THR A 22 -20.38 19.05 -17.17
N VAL A 23 -21.51 18.76 -16.52
CA VAL A 23 -21.53 18.11 -15.19
C VAL A 23 -20.95 16.70 -15.26
N ALA A 24 -21.26 15.93 -16.31
CA ALA A 24 -20.69 14.59 -16.51
C ALA A 24 -19.17 14.64 -16.74
N VAL A 25 -18.67 15.60 -17.52
CA VAL A 25 -17.22 15.78 -17.75
C VAL A 25 -16.51 16.21 -16.46
N LEU A 26 -17.09 17.14 -15.68
CA LEU A 26 -16.55 17.55 -14.37
C LEU A 26 -16.54 16.39 -13.37
N ALA A 27 -17.57 15.54 -13.36
CA ALA A 27 -17.63 14.36 -12.50
C ALA A 27 -16.58 13.30 -12.90
N VAL A 28 -16.35 13.10 -14.20
CA VAL A 28 -15.30 12.20 -14.70
C VAL A 28 -13.90 12.72 -14.35
N LEU A 29 -13.65 14.03 -14.43
CA LEU A 29 -12.38 14.64 -14.03
C LEU A 29 -12.12 14.52 -12.52
N ALA A 30 -13.16 14.54 -11.69
CA ALA A 30 -13.04 14.33 -10.25
C ALA A 30 -12.83 12.85 -9.85
N SER A 31 -13.00 11.91 -10.79
CA SER A 31 -12.99 10.46 -10.52
C SER A 31 -11.64 9.79 -10.73
N THR A 32 -10.54 10.54 -10.91
CA THR A 32 -9.22 9.93 -11.08
C THR A 32 -8.85 9.16 -9.83
N CYS A 33 -8.65 7.84 -9.96
CA CYS A 33 -8.26 6.93 -8.90
C CYS A 33 -7.01 7.48 -8.19
N ALA A 34 -7.22 8.16 -7.06
CA ALA A 34 -6.14 8.84 -6.39
C ALA A 34 -5.24 7.81 -5.70
N ALA A 35 -3.96 7.84 -6.06
CA ALA A 35 -2.89 7.42 -5.17
C ALA A 35 -2.80 8.43 -4.00
N ASP A 36 -1.62 8.60 -3.43
CA ASP A 36 -1.42 9.73 -2.54
C ASP A 36 -1.67 11.05 -3.29
N PRO A 37 -2.23 12.10 -2.63
CA PRO A 37 -2.39 13.42 -3.24
C PRO A 37 -1.04 14.03 -3.63
N GLU A 38 -1.01 14.74 -4.76
CA GLU A 38 0.17 15.52 -5.17
C GLU A 38 0.49 16.63 -4.16
N PRO A 39 1.77 16.93 -3.90
CA PRO A 39 2.16 18.03 -3.03
C PRO A 39 1.83 19.37 -3.68
N ILE A 40 1.36 20.33 -2.87
CA ILE A 40 1.05 21.71 -3.30
C ILE A 40 2.10 22.73 -2.81
N GLN A 41 3.17 22.26 -2.17
CA GLN A 41 4.34 23.03 -1.75
C GLN A 41 5.57 22.11 -1.72
N ASP A 42 6.77 22.69 -1.61
CA ASP A 42 8.04 21.96 -1.65
C ASP A 42 8.17 20.87 -0.55
N PHE A 43 7.70 21.15 0.66
CA PHE A 43 7.73 20.19 1.77
C PHE A 43 6.60 20.41 2.78
N CYS A 44 6.20 19.34 3.47
CA CYS A 44 5.25 19.36 4.58
C CYS A 44 5.65 18.27 5.59
N VAL A 45 6.77 18.45 6.31
CA VAL A 45 7.26 17.46 7.29
C VAL A 45 6.15 17.12 8.29
N ALA A 46 5.77 15.86 8.39
CA ALA A 46 4.67 15.45 9.28
C ALA A 46 5.00 15.74 10.75
N VAL A 47 4.01 16.24 11.49
CA VAL A 47 4.06 16.18 12.95
C VAL A 47 3.64 14.76 13.36
N PRO A 48 4.47 14.02 14.11
CA PRO A 48 4.08 12.71 14.62
C PRO A 48 2.79 12.81 15.42
N ARG A 49 1.89 11.83 15.26
CA ARG A 49 0.67 11.76 16.08
C ARG A 49 1.11 11.62 17.54
N ALA A 50 0.72 12.58 18.38
CA ALA A 50 0.95 12.48 19.81
C ALA A 50 0.27 11.20 20.32
N GLY A 51 1.03 10.35 21.03
CA GLY A 51 0.57 9.02 21.42
C GLY A 51 -0.73 9.07 22.22
N GLY A 52 -1.82 8.59 21.61
CA GLY A 52 -3.14 8.44 22.25
C GLY A 52 -4.25 9.33 21.69
N GLU A 53 -3.94 10.35 20.89
CA GLU A 53 -5.01 11.12 20.24
C GLU A 53 -5.58 10.35 19.05
N ALA A 54 -6.92 10.25 18.99
CA ALA A 54 -7.63 9.64 17.88
C ALA A 54 -7.13 10.25 16.56
N SER A 55 -6.94 9.40 15.54
CA SER A 55 -6.51 9.87 14.22
C SER A 55 -7.37 11.07 13.80
N PRO A 56 -6.77 12.19 13.39
CA PRO A 56 -7.54 13.36 13.03
C PRO A 56 -8.59 13.03 11.97
N ALA A 57 -9.73 13.71 12.00
CA ALA A 57 -10.81 13.53 11.02
C ALA A 57 -10.43 14.00 9.59
N TYR A 58 -9.18 14.38 9.35
CA TYR A 58 -8.65 14.75 8.04
C TYR A 58 -7.67 13.69 7.51
N PRO A 59 -7.61 13.50 6.19
CA PRO A 59 -6.65 12.58 5.58
C PRO A 59 -5.21 13.08 5.79
N GLY A 60 -4.32 12.18 6.22
CA GLY A 60 -2.88 12.44 6.29
C GLY A 60 -2.35 12.89 7.66
N PHE A 61 -1.37 13.80 7.64
CA PHE A 61 -0.64 14.32 8.79
C PHE A 61 -0.50 15.85 8.67
N PRO A 62 -0.63 16.60 9.78
CA PRO A 62 -0.40 18.04 9.74
C PRO A 62 1.09 18.34 9.53
N CYS A 63 1.39 19.47 8.89
CA CYS A 63 2.77 19.90 8.64
C CYS A 63 3.37 20.59 9.87
N LYS A 64 4.63 20.31 10.16
CA LYS A 64 5.50 21.16 10.99
C LYS A 64 5.55 22.57 10.37
N PRO A 65 5.48 23.66 11.14
CA PRO A 65 5.67 25.00 10.60
C PRO A 65 6.99 25.10 9.85
N ALA A 66 7.00 25.72 8.66
CA ALA A 66 8.20 25.81 7.82
C ALA A 66 9.37 26.48 8.54
N SER A 67 9.10 27.44 9.44
CA SER A 67 10.11 28.10 10.28
C SER A 67 10.79 27.20 11.31
N ALA A 68 10.20 26.03 11.61
CA ALA A 68 10.74 25.05 12.54
C ALA A 68 11.41 23.86 11.81
N VAL A 69 11.30 23.78 10.48
CA VAL A 69 11.94 22.72 9.68
C VAL A 69 13.44 22.95 9.62
N VAL A 70 14.22 21.89 9.83
CA VAL A 70 15.69 21.89 9.80
C VAL A 70 16.21 20.80 8.85
N SER A 71 17.48 20.86 8.46
CA SER A 71 18.07 19.89 7.55
C SER A 71 17.91 18.44 8.01
N ASP A 72 18.09 18.19 9.32
CA ASP A 72 17.99 16.83 9.89
C ASP A 72 16.60 16.20 9.73
N ASP A 73 15.54 16.99 9.53
CA ASP A 73 14.19 16.45 9.28
C ASP A 73 14.14 15.61 7.99
N PHE A 74 15.05 15.83 7.04
CA PHE A 74 15.10 15.17 5.72
C PHE A 74 16.07 13.99 5.65
N PHE A 75 16.69 13.58 6.76
CA PHE A 75 17.62 12.44 6.78
C PHE A 75 17.08 11.32 7.67
N PHE A 76 17.21 10.08 7.19
CA PHE A 76 16.69 8.90 7.88
C PHE A 76 17.72 7.77 7.93
N ALA A 77 18.31 7.55 9.10
CA ALA A 77 19.26 6.46 9.35
C ALA A 77 18.56 5.12 9.73
N GLY A 78 17.23 5.11 9.83
CA GLY A 78 16.47 3.97 10.35
C GLY A 78 16.67 2.66 9.59
N LEU A 79 17.11 2.69 8.33
CA LEU A 79 17.35 1.50 7.50
C LEU A 79 18.83 1.07 7.42
N ALA A 80 19.75 1.79 8.08
CA ALA A 80 21.20 1.53 7.97
C ALA A 80 21.58 0.16 8.53
N ALA A 81 21.13 -0.16 9.74
CA ALA A 81 21.39 -1.43 10.42
C ALA A 81 20.30 -2.47 10.13
N ALA A 82 20.71 -3.73 9.98
CA ALA A 82 19.81 -4.87 9.91
C ALA A 82 18.93 -4.94 11.16
N GLY A 83 17.68 -5.39 10.98
CA GLY A 83 16.87 -5.79 12.12
C GLY A 83 17.14 -7.25 12.53
N SER A 84 16.70 -7.65 13.72
CA SER A 84 16.82 -9.04 14.15
C SER A 84 15.91 -9.95 13.32
N THR A 85 16.47 -11.05 12.84
CA THR A 85 15.73 -12.16 12.19
C THR A 85 15.49 -13.33 13.16
N ASP A 86 15.81 -13.17 14.45
CA ASP A 86 15.58 -14.18 15.49
C ASP A 86 14.10 -14.18 15.92
N ASN A 87 13.25 -14.67 15.03
CA ASN A 87 11.82 -14.81 15.23
C ASN A 87 11.28 -15.97 14.37
N PRO A 88 10.04 -16.45 14.60
CA PRO A 88 9.51 -17.62 13.90
C PRO A 88 9.45 -17.50 12.37
N PHE A 89 9.46 -16.29 11.82
CA PHE A 89 9.48 -16.06 10.38
C PHE A 89 10.89 -15.98 9.80
N GLY A 90 11.94 -15.85 10.63
CA GLY A 90 13.30 -15.65 10.14
C GLY A 90 13.46 -14.34 9.36
N ALA A 91 12.64 -13.33 9.66
CA ALA A 91 12.52 -12.11 8.85
C ALA A 91 12.50 -10.83 9.69
N SER A 92 13.09 -9.77 9.18
CA SER A 92 13.03 -8.44 9.77
C SER A 92 12.58 -7.42 8.74
N LEU A 93 11.56 -6.64 9.07
CA LEU A 93 11.02 -5.58 8.22
C LEU A 93 11.17 -4.25 8.96
N LYS A 94 12.06 -3.38 8.48
CA LYS A 94 12.20 -2.03 9.03
C LYS A 94 11.48 -1.04 8.12
N PRO A 95 10.39 -0.41 8.59
CA PRO A 95 9.66 0.54 7.79
C PRO A 95 10.37 1.89 7.71
N GLY A 96 10.26 2.54 6.56
CA GLY A 96 10.59 3.94 6.30
C GLY A 96 9.44 4.59 5.56
N ASN A 97 8.27 4.56 6.21
CA ASN A 97 7.06 5.25 5.80
C ASN A 97 6.97 6.60 6.53
N VAL A 98 5.92 7.39 6.26
CA VAL A 98 5.73 8.72 6.89
C VAL A 98 5.70 8.70 8.43
N GLU A 99 5.36 7.58 9.07
CA GLU A 99 5.35 7.48 10.53
C GLU A 99 6.77 7.34 11.10
N ALA A 100 7.68 6.67 10.38
CA ALA A 100 9.08 6.51 10.76
C ALA A 100 9.99 7.63 10.21
N PHE A 101 9.64 8.17 9.03
CA PHE A 101 10.38 9.22 8.34
C PHE A 101 9.42 10.36 7.94
N PRO A 102 9.17 11.33 8.83
CA PRO A 102 8.12 12.34 8.66
C PRO A 102 8.25 13.25 7.44
N ALA A 103 9.45 13.43 6.88
CA ALA A 103 9.65 14.22 5.67
C ALA A 103 9.00 13.60 4.42
N LEU A 104 8.59 12.32 4.45
CA LEU A 104 7.90 11.67 3.33
C LEU A 104 6.44 12.13 3.15
N ASN A 105 5.91 12.89 4.10
CA ASN A 105 4.54 13.38 4.03
C ASN A 105 4.32 14.27 2.79
N THR A 106 3.21 14.03 2.09
CA THR A 106 2.82 14.60 0.79
C THR A 106 3.70 14.21 -0.41
N LEU A 107 4.77 13.43 -0.22
CA LEU A 107 5.70 13.08 -1.32
C LEU A 107 5.33 11.80 -2.07
N GLY A 108 4.30 11.07 -1.62
CA GLY A 108 3.77 9.90 -2.31
C GLY A 108 4.72 8.70 -2.38
N VAL A 109 5.75 8.65 -1.52
CA VAL A 109 6.75 7.56 -1.53
C VAL A 109 7.07 7.06 -0.13
N ALA A 110 7.41 5.78 -0.03
CA ALA A 110 7.97 5.15 1.17
C ALA A 110 9.03 4.11 0.79
N ILE A 111 9.87 3.75 1.76
CA ILE A 111 10.91 2.74 1.58
C ILE A 111 11.00 1.84 2.80
N ASN A 112 11.14 0.53 2.62
CA ASN A 112 11.41 -0.40 3.70
C ASN A 112 12.72 -1.16 3.44
N ARG A 113 13.30 -1.68 4.52
CA ARG A 113 14.36 -2.68 4.47
C ARG A 113 13.81 -4.04 4.89
N VAL A 114 14.18 -5.06 4.13
CA VAL A 114 13.83 -6.46 4.38
C VAL A 114 15.12 -7.25 4.56
N ASP A 115 15.27 -7.90 5.72
CA ASP A 115 16.34 -8.86 5.99
C ASP A 115 15.71 -10.25 6.23
N LEU A 116 16.20 -11.27 5.54
CA LEU A 116 15.75 -12.66 5.68
C LEU A 116 16.93 -13.57 6.04
N ALA A 117 16.82 -14.31 7.13
CA ALA A 117 17.73 -15.40 7.45
C ALA A 117 17.61 -16.54 6.41
N PRO A 118 18.55 -17.49 6.33
CA PRO A 118 18.37 -18.71 5.54
C PRO A 118 17.04 -19.41 5.89
N GLY A 119 16.20 -19.69 4.89
CA GLY A 119 14.86 -20.24 5.09
C GLY A 119 13.82 -19.25 5.66
N GLY A 120 14.19 -17.99 5.88
CA GLY A 120 13.30 -16.95 6.36
C GLY A 120 12.25 -16.54 5.32
N VAL A 121 11.10 -16.08 5.79
CA VAL A 121 9.96 -15.69 4.98
C VAL A 121 9.41 -14.35 5.46
N ASN A 122 9.20 -13.42 4.54
CA ASN A 122 8.20 -12.38 4.75
C ASN A 122 6.85 -12.99 4.31
N PRO A 123 5.94 -13.30 5.26
CA PRO A 123 4.74 -14.09 4.98
C PRO A 123 3.83 -13.46 3.92
N LEU A 124 2.83 -14.22 3.46
CA LEU A 124 1.82 -13.69 2.53
C LEU A 124 1.16 -12.41 3.06
N HIS A 125 1.22 -11.34 2.28
CA HIS A 125 0.64 -10.04 2.62
C HIS A 125 0.25 -9.24 1.36
N SER A 126 -0.44 -8.12 1.57
CA SER A 126 -0.71 -7.13 0.52
C SER A 126 -0.58 -5.70 1.03
N HIS A 127 -0.34 -4.78 0.10
CA HIS A 127 -0.30 -3.34 0.33
C HIS A 127 -1.53 -2.67 -0.32
N PRO A 128 -2.56 -2.31 0.45
CA PRO A 128 -3.83 -1.86 -0.11
C PRO A 128 -3.73 -0.53 -0.87
N ARG A 129 -2.72 0.30 -0.55
CA ARG A 129 -2.59 1.67 -1.07
C ARG A 129 -1.35 1.90 -1.92
N ALA A 130 -0.52 0.90 -2.17
CA ALA A 130 0.70 1.07 -2.96
C ALA A 130 1.03 -0.15 -3.82
N ALA A 131 1.59 0.12 -5.00
CA ALA A 131 2.46 -0.82 -5.67
C ALA A 131 3.82 -0.83 -4.97
N GLU A 132 4.56 -1.92 -5.10
CA GLU A 132 5.86 -2.12 -4.48
C GLU A 132 6.91 -2.51 -5.51
N LEU A 133 8.10 -1.96 -5.37
CA LEU A 133 9.29 -2.34 -6.12
C LEU A 133 10.33 -2.90 -5.15
N VAL A 134 10.69 -4.17 -5.31
CA VAL A 134 11.67 -4.88 -4.49
C VAL A 134 13.00 -4.91 -5.23
N HIS A 135 14.08 -4.45 -4.62
CA HIS A 135 15.43 -4.53 -5.17
C HIS A 135 16.35 -5.28 -4.21
N VAL A 136 16.95 -6.38 -4.67
CA VAL A 136 17.81 -7.23 -3.83
C VAL A 136 19.20 -6.64 -3.75
N ILE A 137 19.67 -6.38 -2.53
CA ILE A 137 20.98 -5.79 -2.25
C ILE A 137 22.05 -6.87 -2.03
N THR A 138 21.69 -8.00 -1.43
CA THR A 138 22.60 -9.14 -1.25
C THR A 138 21.80 -10.42 -1.07
N GLY A 139 22.39 -11.55 -1.45
CA GLY A 139 21.76 -12.85 -1.33
C GLY A 139 20.72 -13.10 -2.42
N ARG A 140 19.74 -13.97 -2.12
CA ARG A 140 18.74 -14.42 -3.08
C ARG A 140 17.38 -14.52 -2.39
N MET A 141 16.33 -14.14 -3.11
CA MET A 141 14.95 -14.22 -2.61
C MET A 141 14.06 -14.85 -3.68
N LEU A 142 13.30 -15.89 -3.32
CA LEU A 142 12.10 -16.24 -4.05
C LEU A 142 11.05 -15.16 -3.77
N VAL A 143 10.64 -14.47 -4.82
CA VAL A 143 9.57 -13.47 -4.77
C VAL A 143 8.43 -13.92 -5.65
N GLY A 144 7.20 -13.59 -5.28
CA GLY A 144 6.06 -13.84 -6.15
C GLY A 144 4.75 -13.24 -5.68
N PHE A 145 3.84 -13.02 -6.62
CA PHE A 145 2.49 -12.54 -6.39
C PHE A 145 1.45 -13.36 -7.18
N VAL A 146 0.19 -13.29 -6.75
CA VAL A 146 -0.94 -13.90 -7.46
C VAL A 146 -1.80 -12.81 -8.08
N SER A 147 -2.03 -12.91 -9.38
CA SER A 147 -2.91 -12.00 -10.13
C SER A 147 -4.40 -12.29 -9.87
N THR A 148 -5.28 -11.35 -10.24
CA THR A 148 -6.74 -11.52 -10.14
C THR A 148 -7.29 -12.64 -11.03
N ALA A 149 -6.53 -13.07 -12.05
CA ALA A 149 -6.82 -14.27 -12.84
C ALA A 149 -6.38 -15.58 -12.16
N GLY A 150 -5.90 -15.52 -10.91
CA GLY A 150 -5.40 -16.68 -10.16
C GLY A 150 -4.02 -17.17 -10.61
N LYS A 151 -3.35 -16.47 -11.54
CA LYS A 151 -2.03 -16.87 -12.02
C LYS A 151 -0.93 -16.38 -11.08
N TYR A 152 -0.07 -17.31 -10.68
CA TYR A 152 1.11 -17.08 -9.85
C TYR A 152 2.32 -16.69 -10.72
N TYR A 153 2.92 -15.55 -10.41
CA TYR A 153 4.14 -15.05 -11.06
C TYR A 153 5.26 -15.02 -10.02
N SER A 154 6.36 -15.72 -10.29
CA SER A 154 7.49 -15.80 -9.36
C SER A 154 8.83 -16.04 -10.04
N LYS A 155 9.89 -15.67 -9.33
CA LYS A 155 11.28 -15.94 -9.70
C LYS A 155 12.13 -15.93 -8.42
N VAL A 156 13.22 -16.71 -8.41
CA VAL A 156 14.32 -16.45 -7.48
C VAL A 156 15.13 -15.29 -8.04
N VAL A 157 15.05 -14.13 -7.41
CA VAL A 157 15.83 -12.93 -7.73
C VAL A 157 17.10 -12.89 -6.88
N GLY A 158 18.23 -12.59 -7.51
CA GLY A 158 19.53 -12.42 -6.87
C GLY A 158 19.93 -10.96 -6.69
N GLU A 159 21.10 -10.75 -6.11
CA GLU A 159 21.71 -9.43 -5.93
C GLU A 159 21.71 -8.58 -7.22
N GLY A 160 21.29 -7.33 -7.10
CA GLY A 160 21.16 -6.37 -8.21
C GLY A 160 19.90 -6.53 -9.05
N GLU A 161 19.09 -7.58 -8.84
CA GLU A 161 17.83 -7.76 -9.55
C GLU A 161 16.65 -7.06 -8.84
N THR A 162 15.66 -6.68 -9.64
CA THR A 162 14.46 -5.96 -9.19
C THR A 162 13.19 -6.74 -9.56
N PHE A 163 12.17 -6.67 -8.70
CA PHE A 163 10.85 -7.26 -8.91
C PHE A 163 9.74 -6.25 -8.59
N ALA A 164 8.71 -6.21 -9.44
CA ALA A 164 7.57 -5.30 -9.27
C ALA A 164 6.33 -6.07 -8.79
N ILE A 165 5.60 -5.47 -7.85
CA ILE A 165 4.39 -6.02 -7.25
C ILE A 165 3.25 -5.02 -7.45
N PRO A 166 2.19 -5.39 -8.20
CA PRO A 166 1.05 -4.50 -8.40
C PRO A 166 0.30 -4.22 -7.10
N ARG A 167 -0.27 -3.00 -7.01
CA ARG A 167 -1.03 -2.54 -5.84
C ARG A 167 -2.09 -3.55 -5.40
N GLY A 168 -2.14 -3.82 -4.10
CA GLY A 168 -3.18 -4.64 -3.47
C GLY A 168 -3.07 -6.15 -3.74
N LEU A 169 -2.14 -6.62 -4.57
CA LEU A 169 -2.01 -8.06 -4.83
C LEU A 169 -1.30 -8.79 -3.69
N MET A 170 -1.76 -10.00 -3.42
CA MET A 170 -1.17 -10.91 -2.45
C MET A 170 0.19 -11.39 -2.94
N HIS A 171 1.22 -11.25 -2.11
CA HIS A 171 2.59 -11.59 -2.46
C HIS A 171 3.40 -12.00 -1.22
N PHE A 172 4.62 -12.48 -1.42
CA PHE A 172 5.55 -12.87 -0.36
C PHE A 172 7.00 -12.76 -0.82
N GLN A 173 7.92 -12.87 0.14
CA GLN A 173 9.34 -13.12 -0.13
C GLN A 173 9.84 -14.26 0.75
N TYR A 174 10.67 -15.14 0.19
CA TYR A 174 11.27 -16.28 0.88
C TYR A 174 12.74 -16.34 0.55
N ASN A 175 13.61 -16.69 1.51
CA ASN A 175 15.03 -16.90 1.27
C ASN A 175 15.33 -18.40 1.06
N PRO A 176 15.48 -18.88 -0.19
CA PRO A 176 15.83 -20.27 -0.46
C PRO A 176 17.34 -20.56 -0.33
N GLY A 177 18.15 -19.54 -0.03
CA GLY A 177 19.60 -19.65 0.05
C GLY A 177 20.10 -20.07 1.43
N ASN A 178 21.38 -20.44 1.48
CA ASN A 178 22.08 -20.82 2.72
C ASN A 178 22.73 -19.61 3.43
N ALA A 179 22.58 -18.41 2.87
CA ALA A 179 23.09 -17.16 3.41
C ALA A 179 21.93 -16.16 3.57
N SER A 180 22.10 -15.17 4.45
CA SER A 180 21.10 -14.12 4.63
C SER A 180 20.89 -13.32 3.34
N ALA A 181 19.65 -12.93 3.11
CA ALA A 181 19.26 -12.08 1.98
C ALA A 181 18.76 -10.73 2.48
N ARG A 182 19.05 -9.67 1.74
CA ARG A 182 18.60 -8.31 2.03
C ARG A 182 18.04 -7.65 0.79
N ALA A 183 16.90 -6.98 0.93
CA ALA A 183 16.29 -6.17 -0.11
C ALA A 183 15.86 -4.81 0.45
N MET A 184 15.79 -3.83 -0.44
CA MET A 184 15.05 -2.59 -0.21
C MET A 184 13.75 -2.66 -0.99
N THR A 185 12.67 -2.18 -0.40
CA THR A 185 11.38 -2.12 -1.09
C THR A 185 10.86 -0.69 -1.10
N VAL A 186 10.37 -0.23 -2.25
CA VAL A 186 9.95 1.15 -2.46
C VAL A 186 8.49 1.15 -2.89
N PHE A 187 7.72 2.10 -2.37
CA PHE A 187 6.27 2.19 -2.55
C PHE A 187 5.90 3.52 -3.17
N ASN A 188 4.84 3.53 -3.99
CA ASN A 188 4.19 4.76 -4.48
C ASN A 188 3.08 5.26 -3.54
N SER A 189 3.34 5.20 -2.24
CA SER A 189 2.55 5.84 -1.19
C SER A 189 3.46 6.07 0.02
N GLN A 190 3.28 7.20 0.69
CA GLN A 190 3.90 7.53 1.97
C GLN A 190 3.46 6.59 3.09
N LEU A 191 2.29 5.95 2.93
CA LEU A 191 1.71 5.05 3.92
C LEU A 191 1.01 3.85 3.24
N PRO A 192 1.78 2.89 2.69
CA PRO A 192 1.25 1.80 1.86
C PRO A 192 0.24 0.91 2.60
N GLY A 193 0.40 0.79 3.93
CA GLY A 193 -0.36 -0.16 4.77
C GLY A 193 0.06 -1.59 4.53
N VAL A 194 -0.28 -2.49 5.43
CA VAL A 194 -0.01 -3.93 5.27
C VAL A 194 -1.22 -4.73 5.74
N VAL A 195 -1.62 -5.72 4.95
CA VAL A 195 -2.61 -6.73 5.34
C VAL A 195 -1.90 -8.09 5.37
N PRO A 196 -1.35 -8.51 6.53
CA PRO A 196 -0.76 -9.84 6.66
C PRO A 196 -1.85 -10.90 6.59
N ALA A 197 -1.79 -11.79 5.60
CA ALA A 197 -2.90 -12.68 5.26
C ALA A 197 -3.33 -13.56 6.44
N ALA A 198 -2.37 -14.25 7.07
CA ALA A 198 -2.68 -15.20 8.13
C ALA A 198 -3.21 -14.49 9.40
N THR A 199 -2.59 -13.39 9.82
CA THR A 199 -3.07 -12.60 10.97
C THR A 199 -4.43 -11.96 10.68
N ALA A 200 -4.67 -11.45 9.48
CA ALA A 200 -5.96 -10.88 9.11
C ALA A 200 -7.10 -11.93 9.10
N LEU A 201 -6.78 -13.18 8.77
CA LEU A 201 -7.77 -14.26 8.72
C LEU A 201 -7.99 -14.96 10.07
N PHE A 202 -6.91 -15.20 10.82
CA PHE A 202 -6.93 -16.07 12.00
C PHE A 202 -6.60 -15.36 13.32
N GLY A 203 -6.20 -14.09 13.27
CA GLY A 203 -5.85 -13.26 14.44
C GLY A 203 -6.55 -11.90 14.45
N ALA A 204 -7.65 -11.75 13.70
CA ALA A 204 -8.47 -10.54 13.73
C ALA A 204 -9.13 -10.35 15.11
N ASP A 205 -9.34 -9.08 15.49
CA ASP A 205 -10.05 -8.69 16.71
C ASP A 205 -11.14 -7.65 16.37
N PRO A 206 -12.44 -7.97 16.56
CA PRO A 206 -12.97 -9.27 16.99
C PRO A 206 -12.71 -10.38 15.96
N GLU A 207 -12.67 -11.63 16.42
CA GLU A 207 -12.39 -12.77 15.55
C GLU A 207 -13.45 -12.94 14.45
N ILE A 208 -13.01 -13.34 13.25
CA ILE A 208 -13.93 -13.79 12.18
C ILE A 208 -14.64 -15.07 12.65
N PRO A 209 -15.97 -15.20 12.49
CA PRO A 209 -16.69 -16.40 12.92
C PRO A 209 -16.14 -17.69 12.29
N ASP A 210 -15.98 -18.74 13.11
CA ASP A 210 -15.44 -20.04 12.65
C ASP A 210 -16.20 -20.61 11.46
N ALA A 211 -17.53 -20.46 11.44
CA ALA A 211 -18.38 -20.92 10.35
C ALA A 211 -18.05 -20.24 9.01
N VAL A 212 -17.68 -18.96 9.02
CA VAL A 212 -17.29 -18.21 7.81
C VAL A 212 -15.98 -18.77 7.27
N LEU A 213 -14.97 -18.93 8.13
CA LEU A 213 -13.67 -19.46 7.72
C LEU A 213 -13.76 -20.93 7.31
N ALA A 214 -14.46 -21.77 8.08
CA ALA A 214 -14.63 -23.20 7.78
C ALA A 214 -15.27 -23.38 6.40
N LYS A 215 -16.32 -22.60 6.11
CA LYS A 215 -16.97 -22.61 4.79
C LYS A 215 -16.06 -22.08 3.68
N SER A 216 -15.29 -21.01 3.94
CA SER A 216 -14.39 -20.39 2.96
C SER A 216 -13.22 -21.29 2.59
N PHE A 217 -12.65 -21.99 3.58
CA PHE A 217 -11.51 -22.90 3.41
C PHE A 217 -11.94 -24.32 3.07
N GLN A 218 -13.24 -24.64 3.13
CA GLN A 218 -13.79 -25.98 2.88
C GLN A 218 -13.20 -27.04 3.82
N VAL A 219 -13.09 -26.68 5.10
CA VAL A 219 -12.53 -27.53 6.15
C VAL A 219 -13.46 -27.54 7.36
N ASP A 220 -13.24 -28.49 8.26
CA ASP A 220 -13.95 -28.54 9.54
C ASP A 220 -13.57 -27.36 10.45
N ALA A 221 -14.51 -26.97 11.31
CA ALA A 221 -14.30 -25.89 12.28
C ALA A 221 -13.10 -26.16 13.21
N GLU A 222 -12.77 -27.42 13.49
CA GLU A 222 -11.61 -27.77 14.31
C GLU A 222 -10.27 -27.39 13.66
N ILE A 223 -10.17 -27.47 12.33
CA ILE A 223 -8.99 -27.00 11.60
C ILE A 223 -8.87 -25.47 11.72
N ILE A 224 -9.99 -24.75 11.64
CA ILE A 224 -10.00 -23.29 11.83
C ILE A 224 -9.59 -22.90 13.25
N LYS A 225 -10.15 -23.57 14.27
CA LYS A 225 -9.77 -23.34 15.67
C LYS A 225 -8.29 -23.60 15.90
N LEU A 226 -7.75 -24.67 15.29
CA LEU A 226 -6.32 -24.96 15.33
C LEU A 226 -5.51 -23.81 14.71
N LEU A 227 -5.89 -23.32 13.53
CA LEU A 227 -5.19 -22.20 12.90
C LEU A 227 -5.26 -20.92 13.75
N LYS A 228 -6.45 -20.54 14.23
CA LYS A 228 -6.64 -19.41 15.16
C LYS A 228 -5.80 -19.52 16.43
N SER A 229 -5.63 -20.74 16.97
CA SER A 229 -4.82 -20.96 18.17
C SER A 229 -3.36 -20.52 18.01
N LYS A 230 -2.85 -20.43 16.76
CA LYS A 230 -1.49 -19.96 16.47
C LYS A 230 -1.34 -18.42 16.47
N PHE A 231 -2.45 -17.69 16.54
CA PHE A 231 -2.48 -16.22 16.46
C PHE A 231 -3.09 -15.54 17.69
N LYS A 232 -3.53 -16.30 18.70
CA LYS A 232 -3.98 -15.73 19.97
C LYS A 232 -2.78 -15.12 20.70
N LYS A 233 -2.92 -13.85 21.09
CA LYS A 233 -1.96 -13.14 21.94
C LYS A 233 -2.09 -13.55 23.39
#